data_AF-A0A7Y2T3F2-F1
#
_entry.id   AF-A0A7Y2T3F2-F1
#
_cell.length_a   1.000
_cell.length_b   1.000
_cell.length_c   1.000
_cell.angle_alpha   90.00
_cell.angle_beta   90.00
_cell.angle_gamma   90.00
#
_symmetry.space_group_name_H-M   'P 1'
#
loop_
_entity.id
_entity.type
_entity.pdbx_description
1 polymer ?
#
loop_
_entity_poly.entity_id
_entity_poly.type
_entity_poly.pdbx_seq_one_letter_code
_entity_poly.pdbx_strand_id
1 'polypeptide(L)'
;LEDHIIEPIRSILIPGFDDIKKAALAAGALGCGISGSGPSIFALSKGGDKATEVAKAMSLELNKIQLNHDTYVSVINTKGIHILP
;
A
#
# COMPACT_ATOMS: atom_id res chain seq x y z
N LEU A 1 -6.69 10.23 -1.55
CA LEU A 1 -5.34 10.79 -1.29
C LEU A 1 -4.67 10.96 -2.63
N GLU A 2 -4.09 12.13 -2.87
CA GLU A 2 -3.34 12.44 -4.08
C GLU A 2 -2.12 13.26 -3.71
N ASP A 3 -0.94 12.87 -4.19
CA ASP A 3 0.32 13.57 -3.97
C ASP A 3 0.77 14.16 -5.31
N HIS A 4 0.79 15.49 -5.38
CA HIS A 4 1.13 16.22 -6.60
C HIS A 4 2.62 16.58 -6.71
N ILE A 5 3.43 16.26 -5.69
CA ILE A 5 4.83 16.69 -5.62
C ILE A 5 5.77 15.50 -5.77
N ILE A 6 5.67 14.50 -4.88
CA ILE A 6 6.68 13.45 -4.78
C ILE A 6 6.30 12.23 -5.62
N GLU A 7 5.03 11.81 -5.56
CA GLU A 7 4.52 10.68 -6.34
C GLU A 7 4.80 10.79 -7.85
N PRO A 8 4.55 11.91 -8.56
CA PRO A 8 4.77 12.00 -10.01
C PRO A 8 6.23 11.80 -10.43
N ILE A 9 7.17 12.13 -9.54
CA ILE A 9 8.61 12.02 -9.80
C ILE A 9 9.11 10.61 -9.49
N ARG A 10 8.51 9.94 -8.50
CA ARG A 10 9.05 8.69 -7.93
C ARG A 10 8.30 7.44 -8.33
N SER A 11 7.05 7.54 -8.75
CA SER A 11 6.25 6.39 -9.18
C SER A 11 6.93 5.59 -10.30
N ILE A 12 7.64 6.27 -11.21
CA ILE A 12 8.41 5.64 -12.30
C ILE A 12 9.49 4.66 -11.80
N LEU A 13 9.96 4.80 -10.56
CA LEU A 13 10.95 3.92 -9.95
C LEU A 13 10.33 2.69 -9.27
N ILE A 14 9.01 2.62 -9.17
CA ILE A 14 8.28 1.56 -8.48
C ILE A 14 7.47 0.76 -9.52
N PRO A 15 7.89 -0.47 -9.85
CA PRO A 15 7.20 -1.30 -10.83
C PRO A 15 5.72 -1.49 -10.48
N GLY A 16 4.84 -1.21 -11.45
CA GLY A 16 3.39 -1.41 -11.31
C GLY A 16 2.67 -0.44 -10.37
N PHE A 17 3.32 0.65 -9.92
CA PHE A 17 2.74 1.59 -8.95
C PHE A 17 1.33 2.06 -9.31
N ASP A 18 1.13 2.54 -10.55
CA ASP A 18 -0.16 3.09 -10.98
C ASP A 18 -1.27 2.04 -10.96
N ASP A 19 -0.96 0.81 -11.36
CA ASP A 19 -1.92 -0.29 -11.38
C ASP A 19 -2.26 -0.76 -9.97
N ILE A 20 -1.26 -0.85 -9.08
CA ILE A 20 -1.46 -1.14 -7.66
C ILE A 20 -2.33 -0.07 -7.00
N LYS A 21 -2.08 1.21 -7.27
CA LYS A 21 -2.86 2.33 -6.73
C LYS A 21 -4.31 2.28 -7.22
N LYS A 22 -4.53 2.06 -8.52
CA LYS A 22 -5.88 1.89 -9.08
C LYS A 22 -6.61 0.69 -8.47
N ALA A 23 -5.95 -0.45 -8.34
CA ALA A 23 -6.52 -1.65 -7.75
C ALA A 23 -6.89 -1.44 -6.27
N ALA A 24 -6.03 -0.78 -5.50
CA ALA A 24 -6.31 -0.44 -4.11
C ALA A 24 -7.56 0.45 -3.97
N LEU A 25 -7.66 1.51 -4.79
CA LEU A 25 -8.80 2.42 -4.78
C LEU A 25 -10.09 1.73 -5.24
N ALA A 26 -10.03 0.91 -6.28
CA ALA A 26 -11.17 0.12 -6.76
C ALA A 26 -11.67 -0.90 -5.71
N ALA A 27 -10.77 -1.47 -4.91
CA ALA A 27 -11.10 -2.35 -3.79
C ALA A 27 -11.69 -1.61 -2.57
N GLY A 28 -11.71 -0.27 -2.59
CA GLY A 28 -12.33 0.56 -1.56
C GLY A 28 -11.35 1.14 -0.53
N ALA A 29 -10.07 1.31 -0.90
CA ALA A 29 -9.15 2.12 -0.11
C ALA A 29 -9.61 3.59 -0.07
N LEU A 30 -9.47 4.23 1.09
CA LEU A 30 -9.67 5.68 1.29
C LEU A 30 -8.56 6.50 0.63
N GLY A 31 -7.38 5.90 0.48
CA GLY A 31 -6.22 6.50 -0.15
C GLY A 31 -5.11 5.46 -0.29
N CYS A 32 -4.23 5.66 -1.26
CA CYS A 32 -3.09 4.81 -1.53
C CYS A 32 -1.93 5.69 -2.04
N GLY A 33 -0.70 5.35 -1.70
CA GLY A 33 0.49 6.13 -2.06
C GLY A 33 1.79 5.44 -1.67
N ILE A 34 2.91 6.13 -1.95
CA ILE A 34 4.26 5.64 -1.63
C ILE A 34 4.50 5.75 -0.11
N SER A 35 4.95 4.67 0.52
CA SER A 35 5.30 4.68 1.95
C SER A 35 6.71 5.22 2.14
N GLY A 36 6.83 6.39 2.78
CA GLY A 36 8.11 7.07 2.97
C GLY A 36 8.79 7.34 1.62
N SER A 37 9.94 6.71 1.40
CA SER A 37 10.68 6.79 0.15
C SER A 37 10.37 5.67 -0.86
N GLY A 38 9.48 4.73 -0.55
CA GLY A 38 9.30 3.54 -1.38
C GLY A 38 10.49 2.58 -1.29
N PRO A 39 10.41 1.41 -1.96
CA PRO A 39 9.39 1.01 -2.93
C PRO A 39 8.08 0.50 -2.32
N SER A 40 7.98 0.41 -0.98
CA SER A 40 6.75 0.02 -0.31
C SER A 40 5.60 0.99 -0.62
N ILE A 41 4.41 0.43 -0.82
CA ILE A 41 3.16 1.16 -1.08
C ILE A 41 2.24 0.94 0.11
N PHE A 42 1.55 1.98 0.56
CA PHE A 42 0.55 1.88 1.63
C PHE A 42 -0.85 2.19 1.09
N ALA A 43 -1.86 1.64 1.75
CA ALA A 43 -3.25 2.01 1.54
C ALA A 43 -3.98 2.17 2.89
N LEU A 44 -4.86 3.15 2.98
CA LEU A 44 -5.73 3.39 4.13
C LEU A 44 -7.12 2.82 3.86
N SER A 45 -7.69 2.10 4.82
CA SER A 45 -9.02 1.48 4.70
C SER A 45 -9.83 1.69 5.97
N LYS A 46 -11.17 1.69 5.84
CA LYS A 46 -12.07 1.74 7.00
C LYS A 46 -12.37 0.32 7.48
N GLY A 47 -11.65 -0.12 8.51
CA GLY A 47 -11.81 -1.44 9.15
C GLY A 47 -10.93 -2.53 8.53
N GLY A 48 -10.77 -3.63 9.28
CA GLY A 48 -9.85 -4.73 8.94
C GLY A 48 -10.28 -5.55 7.73
N ASP A 49 -11.58 -5.79 7.56
CA ASP A 49 -12.12 -6.56 6.42
C ASP A 49 -11.77 -5.86 5.10
N LYS A 50 -12.07 -4.56 5.02
CA LYS A 50 -11.73 -3.73 3.85
C LYS A 50 -10.22 -3.63 3.64
N ALA A 51 -9.43 -3.52 4.71
CA ALA A 51 -7.98 -3.52 4.61
C ALA A 51 -7.43 -4.83 4.02
N THR A 52 -8.03 -5.97 4.37
CA THR A 52 -7.65 -7.29 3.83
C THR A 52 -8.04 -7.44 2.36
N GLU A 53 -9.19 -6.93 1.94
CA GLU A 53 -9.60 -6.91 0.53
C GLU A 53 -8.66 -6.03 -0.32
N VAL A 54 -8.34 -4.83 0.16
CA VAL A 54 -7.39 -3.91 -0.49
C VAL A 54 -6.00 -4.55 -0.60
N ALA A 55 -5.51 -5.16 0.48
CA ALA A 55 -4.23 -5.88 0.50
C ALA A 55 -4.17 -6.99 -0.57
N LYS A 56 -5.24 -7.79 -0.72
CA LYS A 56 -5.34 -8.80 -1.77
C LYS A 56 -5.32 -8.19 -3.16
N ALA A 57 -6.05 -7.10 -3.40
CA ALA A 57 -6.08 -6.43 -4.69
C ALA A 57 -4.69 -5.90 -5.10
N MET A 58 -3.97 -5.28 -4.16
CA MET A 58 -2.59 -4.81 -4.40
C MET A 58 -1.63 -5.96 -4.69
N SER A 59 -1.71 -7.05 -3.91
CA SER A 59 -0.89 -8.25 -4.09
C SER A 59 -1.10 -8.91 -5.46
N LEU A 60 -2.35 -8.94 -5.96
CA LEU A 60 -2.65 -9.49 -7.28
C LEU A 60 -1.95 -8.73 -8.41
N GLU A 61 -1.83 -7.40 -8.34
CA GLU A 61 -1.10 -6.63 -9.35
C GLU A 61 0.40 -6.96 -9.35
N LEU A 62 1.00 -7.12 -8.17
CA LEU A 62 2.40 -7.54 -8.04
C LEU A 62 2.64 -8.97 -8.55
N ASN A 63 1.68 -9.88 -8.34
CA ASN A 63 1.74 -11.23 -8.86
C ASN A 63 1.70 -11.28 -10.40
N LYS A 64 0.95 -10.39 -11.07
CA LYS A 64 0.89 -10.32 -12.55
C LYS A 64 2.25 -10.00 -13.15
N ILE A 65 3.06 -9.19 -12.46
CA ILE A 65 4.43 -8.85 -12.88
C ILE A 65 5.49 -9.76 -12.25
N GLN A 66 5.08 -10.86 -11.59
CA GLN A 66 5.95 -11.86 -10.97
C GLN A 66 6.96 -11.27 -9.97
N LEU A 67 6.55 -10.22 -9.24
CA LEU A 67 7.40 -9.58 -8.24
C LEU A 67 7.15 -10.17 -6.85
N ASN A 68 8.21 -10.71 -6.25
CA ASN A 68 8.17 -11.16 -4.85
C ASN A 68 7.85 -9.98 -3.93
N HIS A 69 6.93 -10.19 -2.99
CA HIS A 69 6.50 -9.15 -2.07
C HIS A 69 5.91 -9.74 -0.79
N ASP A 70 5.91 -8.92 0.26
CA ASP A 70 5.22 -9.16 1.51
C ASP A 70 4.06 -8.18 1.66
N THR A 71 2.98 -8.61 2.31
CA THR A 71 1.82 -7.77 2.59
C THR A 71 1.49 -7.79 4.07
N TYR A 72 1.30 -6.60 4.65
CA TYR A 72 0.98 -6.44 6.06
C TYR A 72 -0.32 -5.64 6.22
N VAL A 73 -1.21 -6.13 7.08
CA VAL A 73 -2.44 -5.43 7.48
C VAL A 73 -2.38 -5.16 8.97
N SER A 74 -2.48 -3.88 9.35
CA SER A 74 -2.46 -3.49 10.76
C SER A 74 -3.21 -2.18 10.99
N VAL A 75 -3.53 -1.93 12.25
CA VAL A 75 -3.95 -0.61 12.72
C VAL A 75 -2.73 0.24 13.06
N ILE A 76 -2.92 1.54 13.23
CA ILE A 76 -1.86 2.44 13.71
C ILE A 76 -1.38 1.94 15.09
N ASN A 77 -0.09 1.66 15.22
CA ASN A 77 0.51 1.28 16.49
C ASN A 77 0.56 2.50 17.43
N THR A 78 -0.24 2.47 18.50
CA THR A 78 -0.29 3.53 19.52
C THR A 78 0.71 3.33 20.67
N LYS A 79 1.36 2.17 20.77
CA LYS A 79 2.34 1.86 21.82
C LYS A 79 3.76 2.29 21.45
N GLY A 80 4.10 2.23 20.16
CA GLY A 80 5.46 2.49 19.69
C GLY A 80 6.44 1.39 20.14
N ILE A 81 7.64 1.80 20.55
CA ILE A 81 8.70 0.90 21.02
C ILE A 81 8.35 0.26 22.37
N HIS A 82 8.68 -1.02 22.54
CA HIS A 82 8.58 -1.71 23.82
C HIS A 82 9.57 -2.87 23.92
N ILE A 83 9.94 -3.24 25.14
CA ILE A 83 10.85 -4.35 25.43
C ILE A 83 10.07 -5.67 25.32
N LEU A 84 10.63 -6.65 24.60
CA LEU A 84 10.11 -8.01 24.53
C LEU A 84 10.61 -8.81 25.76
N PRO A 85 9.80 -9.72 26.31
CA PRO A 85 10.22 -10.60 27.40
C PRO A 85 11.30 -11.60 26.98
#